data_AF-A0A8T5M2S9-F1
#
_entry.id   AF-A0A8T5M2S9-F1
#
_cell.length_a   1.000
_cell.length_b   1.000
_cell.length_c   1.000
_cell.angle_alpha   90.00
_cell.angle_beta   90.00
_cell.angle_gamma   90.00
#
_symmetry.space_group_name_H-M   'P 1'
#
loop_
_entity.id
_entity.type
_entity.pdbx_description
1 polymer ?
#
loop_
_entity_poly.entity_id
_entity_poly.type
_entity_poly.pdbx_seq_one_letter_code
_entity_poly.pdbx_strand_id
1 'polypeptide(L)' 'MEIRRKLYVRGSSHETTIPKPLLFSLDEKHKHDVVFIFDAEKNRWYVDIVPREK' A
#
# COMPACT_ATOMS: atom_id res chain seq x y z
N MET A 1 -16.04 -1.48 3.02
CA MET A 1 -15.44 -2.81 3.19
C MET A 1 -14.14 -2.64 3.98
N GLU A 2 -13.88 -3.48 4.99
CA GLU A 2 -12.66 -3.41 5.82
C GLU A 2 -11.83 -4.69 5.59
N ILE A 3 -10.51 -4.56 5.40
CA ILE A 3 -9.59 -5.69 5.22
C ILE A 3 -8.47 -5.55 6.25
N ARG A 4 -8.36 -6.50 7.18
CA ARG A 4 -7.28 -6.56 8.18
C ARG A 4 -6.15 -7.47 7.71
N ARG A 5 -4.90 -7.04 7.89
CA ARG A 5 -3.70 -7.87 7.65
C ARG A 5 -2.82 -7.84 8.89
N LYS A 6 -2.09 -8.93 9.09
CA LYS A 6 -1.08 -9.02 10.14
C LYS A 6 0.10 -8.10 9.77
N LEU A 7 0.61 -7.37 10.76
CA LEU A 7 1.89 -6.67 10.65
C LEU A 7 2.99 -7.67 11.01
N TYR A 8 3.99 -7.79 10.13
CA TYR A 8 5.12 -8.68 10.33
C TYR A 8 6.35 -7.85 10.67
N VAL A 9 7.22 -8.40 11.52
CA VAL A 9 8.54 -7.83 11.79
C VAL A 9 9.52 -8.47 10.82
N ARG A 10 10.27 -7.65 10.09
CA ARG A 10 11.33 -8.09 9.18
C ARG A 10 12.61 -7.34 9.51
N GLY A 11 13.52 -8.04 10.21
CA GLY A 11 14.71 -7.42 10.78
C GLY A 11 14.32 -6.37 11.82
N SER A 12 14.82 -5.14 11.66
CA SER A 12 14.46 -3.98 12.50
C SER A 12 13.25 -3.20 11.98
N SER A 13 12.60 -3.66 10.90
CA SER A 13 11.49 -2.97 10.25
C SER A 13 10.17 -3.73 10.41
N HIS A 14 9.07 -3.03 10.17
CA HIS A 14 7.73 -3.61 10.09
C HIS A 14 7.27 -3.59 8.63
N GLU A 15 6.71 -4.70 8.16
CA GLU A 15 6.11 -4.79 6.83
C GLU A 15 4.71 -5.40 6.91
N THR A 16 3.85 -4.99 5.98
CA THR A 16 2.56 -5.65 5.75
C THR A 16 2.40 -5.94 4.26
N THR A 17 1.75 -7.06 3.95
CA THR A 17 1.44 -7.40 2.57
C THR A 17 0.28 -6.56 2.08
N ILE A 18 0.43 -5.91 0.92
CA ILE A 18 -0.68 -5.22 0.25
C ILE A 18 -1.74 -6.27 -0.17
N PRO A 19 -2.98 -6.18 0.32
CA PRO A 19 -4.01 -7.13 -0.05
C PRO A 19 -4.23 -7.15 -1.57
N LYS A 20 -4.20 -8.34 -2.18
CA LYS A 20 -4.48 -8.51 -3.61
C LYS A 20 -5.76 -7.81 -4.10
N PRO A 21 -6.88 -7.77 -3.34
CA PRO A 21 -8.06 -7.03 -3.78
C PRO A 21 -7.84 -5.55 -4.07
N LEU A 22 -6.87 -4.89 -3.40
CA LEU A 22 -6.50 -3.50 -3.70
C LEU A 22 -5.77 -3.35 -5.03
N LEU A 23 -5.28 -4.45 -5.60
CA LEU A 23 -4.52 -4.50 -6.85
C LEU A 23 -5.39 -4.90 -8.05
N PHE A 24 -6.65 -5.30 -7.85
CA PHE A 24 -7.50 -5.82 -8.93
C PHE A 24 -7.77 -4.81 -10.06
N SER A 25 -7.68 -3.52 -9.77
CA SER A 25 -7.83 -2.46 -10.77
C SER A 25 -6.53 -2.09 -11.48
N LEU A 26 -5.39 -2.68 -11.09
CA LEU A 26 -4.08 -2.36 -11.65
C LEU A 26 -3.71 -3.34 -12.75
N ASP A 27 -2.97 -2.85 -13.75
CA ASP A 27 -2.36 -3.72 -14.75
C ASP A 27 -1.13 -4.42 -14.16
N GLU A 28 -1.25 -5.73 -13.91
CA GLU A 28 -0.17 -6.58 -13.37
C GLU A 28 1.09 -6.62 -14.26
N LYS A 29 0.99 -6.23 -15.54
CA LYS A 29 2.14 -6.19 -16.47
C LYS A 29 3.00 -4.95 -16.29
N HIS A 30 2.51 -3.93 -15.61
CA HIS A 30 3.23 -2.69 -15.36
C HIS A 30 3.76 -2.64 -13.92
N LYS A 31 4.89 -1.96 -13.74
CA LYS A 31 5.42 -1.69 -12.40
C LYS A 31 4.61 -0.55 -11.79
N HIS A 32 4.33 -0.67 -10.50
CA HIS A 32 3.63 0.35 -9.72
C HIS A 32 4.41 0.62 -8.43
N ASP A 33 4.31 1.82 -7.92
CA ASP A 33 4.82 2.22 -6.61
C ASP A 33 3.68 2.41 -5.63
N VAL A 34 3.90 2.03 -4.37
CA VAL A 34 2.94 2.23 -3.27
C VAL A 34 3.33 3.51 -2.55
N VAL A 35 2.42 4.47 -2.49
CA VAL A 35 2.63 5.79 -1.88
C VAL A 35 1.86 5.85 -0.56
N PHE A 36 2.57 6.14 0.52
CA PHE A 36 1.97 6.37 1.84
C PHE A 36 1.81 7.87 2.05
N ILE A 37 0.56 8.32 2.17
CA ILE A 37 0.23 9.74 2.27
C ILE A 37 -0.33 9.99 3.67
N PHE A 38 0.29 10.90 4.42
CA PHE A 38 -0.23 11.33 5.71
C PHE A 38 -1.06 12.59 5.55
N ASP A 39 -2.34 12.51 5.90
CA ASP A 39 -3.25 13.64 6.02
C ASP A 39 -3.20 14.14 7.46
N ALA A 40 -2.51 15.26 7.67
CA ALA A 40 -2.31 15.85 8.99
C ALA A 40 -3.61 16.40 9.59
N GLU A 41 -4.54 16.89 8.76
CA GLU A 41 -5.80 17.46 9.24
C GLU A 41 -6.69 16.38 9.86
N LYS A 42 -6.71 15.20 9.24
CA LYS A 42 -7.49 14.06 9.72
C LYS A 42 -6.70 13.13 10.64
N ASN A 43 -5.39 13.36 10.78
CA ASN A 43 -4.44 12.50 11.47
C ASN A 43 -4.55 11.03 11.01
N ARG A 44 -4.52 10.80 9.69
CA ARG A 44 -4.72 9.48 9.06
C ARG A 44 -3.71 9.23 7.97
N TRP A 45 -3.32 7.96 7.84
CA TRP A 45 -2.54 7.47 6.71
C TRP A 45 -3.45 6.91 5.63
N TYR A 46 -3.15 7.25 4.40
CA TYR A 46 -3.74 6.70 3.19
C TYR A 46 -2.66 5.98 2.39
N VAL A 47 -3.09 5.01 1.60
CA VAL A 47 -2.25 4.29 0.66
C VAL A 47 -2.80 4.55 -0.72
N ASP A 48 -1.92 4.99 -1.63
CA ASP A 48 -2.20 5.11 -3.05
C ASP A 48 -1.25 4.21 -3.84
N ILE A 49 -1.62 3.87 -5.07
CA ILE A 49 -0.81 3.04 -5.96
C ILE A 49 -0.74 3.73 -7.32
N VAL A 50 0.47 4.15 -7.68
CA VAL A 50 0.71 4.93 -8.90
C VAL A 50 1.55 4.13 -9.89
N PRO A 51 1.34 4.29 -11.21
CA PRO A 51 2.23 3.72 -12.21
C PRO A 51 3.66 4.21 -11.98
N ARG A 52 4.62 3.28 -12.06
CA ARG A 52 6.03 3.62 -11.96
C ARG A 52 6.56 3.97 -13.35
N GLU A 53 6.81 5.26 -13.58
CA GLU A 53 7.51 5.71 -14.77
C GLU A 53 8.97 5.23 -14.73
N LYS A 54 9.51 4.83 -15.90
CA LYS A 54 10.84 4.24 -16.03
C LYS A 54 11.95 5.26 -15.92
#